data_AF-A0A445GPK2-F1
#
_entry.id   AF-A0A445GPK2-F1
#
_cell.length_a   1.000
_cell.length_b   1.000
_cell.length_c   1.000
_cell.angle_alpha   90.00
_cell.angle_beta   90.00
_cell.angle_gamma   90.00
#
_symmetry.space_group_name_H-M   'P 1'
#
loop_
_entity.id
_entity.type
_entity.pdbx_description
1 polymer ?
#
loop_
_entity_poly.entity_id
_entity_poly.type
_entity_poly.pdbx_seq_one_letter_code
_entity_poly.pdbx_strand_id
1 'polypeptide(L)' 'MKKMVVAMMLILLLISTQMESVEPDAADCLDGCTTACVQSDSRLQARCDRKCSIRCGPDSTIKEDMG' A
#
# COMPACT_ATOMS: atom_id res chain seq x y z
N MET A 1 8.67 17.84 -35.60
CA MET A 1 7.48 17.31 -34.92
C MET A 1 7.58 15.81 -34.67
N LYS A 2 7.50 14.95 -35.71
CA LYS A 2 7.42 13.47 -35.54
C LYS A 2 8.61 12.84 -34.79
N LYS A 3 9.83 13.34 -35.03
CA LYS A 3 11.06 12.90 -34.32
C LYS A 3 11.07 13.28 -32.83
N MET A 4 10.48 14.43 -32.49
CA MET A 4 10.38 14.92 -31.11
C MET A 4 9.36 14.10 -30.31
N VAL A 5 8.26 13.70 -30.95
CA VAL A 5 7.26 12.81 -30.33
C VAL A 5 7.87 11.44 -30.02
N VAL A 6 8.65 10.87 -30.95
CA VAL A 6 9.34 9.60 -30.72
C VAL A 6 10.35 9.71 -29.58
N ALA A 7 11.12 10.80 -29.52
CA ALA A 7 12.05 11.04 -28.42
C ALA A 7 11.34 11.13 -27.06
N MET A 8 10.21 11.86 -26.99
CA MET A 8 9.42 11.95 -25.75
C MET A 8 8.84 10.60 -25.32
N MET A 9 8.34 9.79 -26.27
CA MET A 9 7.82 8.45 -25.97
C MET A 9 8.91 7.52 -25.40
N LEU A 10 10.12 7.57 -25.96
CA LEU A 10 11.25 6.79 -25.47
C LEU A 10 11.67 7.22 -24.06
N ILE A 11 11.67 8.53 -23.78
CA ILE A 11 11.97 9.05 -22.45
C ILE A 11 10.93 8.57 -21.42
N LEU A 12 9.65 8.62 -21.76
CA LEU A 12 8.57 8.13 -20.88
C LEU A 12 8.72 6.63 -20.57
N LEU A 13 9.03 5.81 -21.58
CA LEU A 13 9.25 4.38 -21.41
C LEU A 13 10.42 4.08 -20.46
N LEU A 14 11.53 4.82 -20.58
CA LEU A 14 12.70 4.67 -19.71
C LEU A 14 12.41 5.08 -18.26
N ILE A 15 11.57 6.09 -18.04
CA ILE A 15 11.14 6.49 -16.69
C ILE A 15 10.26 5.40 -16.08
N SER A 16 9.36 4.79 -16.87
CA SER A 16 8.49 3.72 -16.36
C SER A 16 9.23 2.44 -15.98
N THR A 17 10.38 2.12 -16.61
CA THR A 17 11.19 0.96 -16.22
C THR A 17 11.97 1.15 -14.93
N GLN A 18 12.11 2.41 -14.46
CA GLN A 18 12.81 2.76 -13.22
C GLN A 18 11.85 2.92 -12.03
N MET A 19 10.55 2.65 -12.22
CA MET A 19 9.59 2.65 -11.13
C MET A 19 9.77 1.37 -10.31
N GLU A 20 10.60 1.45 -9.28
CA GLU A 20 10.67 0.43 -8.25
C GLU A 20 9.33 0.42 -7.52
N SER A 21 8.62 -0.71 -7.55
CA SER A 21 7.41 -0.89 -6.77
C SER A 21 7.79 -0.88 -5.29
N VAL A 22 7.39 0.17 -4.57
CA VAL A 22 7.54 0.19 -3.12
C VAL A 22 6.46 -0.71 -2.55
N GLU A 23 6.86 -1.83 -1.94
CA GLU A 23 5.93 -2.63 -1.15
C GLU A 23 5.50 -1.78 0.05
N PRO A 24 4.19 -1.67 0.31
CA PRO A 24 3.72 -0.94 1.49
C PRO A 24 4.29 -1.60 2.74
N ASP A 25 4.94 -0.82 3.60
CA ASP A 25 5.47 -1.35 4.85
C ASP A 25 4.31 -1.76 5.77
N ALA A 26 4.56 -2.69 6.69
CA ALA A 26 3.58 -3.07 7.72
C ALA A 26 3.12 -1.85 8.54
N ALA A 27 3.99 -0.86 8.69
CA ALA A 27 3.66 0.44 9.27
C ALA A 27 2.64 1.24 8.44
N ASP A 28 2.78 1.26 7.11
CA ASP A 28 1.84 1.93 6.20
C ASP A 28 0.47 1.25 6.22
N CYS A 29 0.45 -0.09 6.31
CA CYS A 29 -0.79 -0.84 6.50
C CYS A 29 -1.48 -0.48 7.82
N LEU A 30 -0.73 -0.47 8.92
CA LEU A 30 -1.29 -0.21 10.25
C LEU A 30 -1.83 1.22 10.36
N ASP A 31 -1.09 2.21 9.86
CA ASP A 31 -1.51 3.63 9.87
C ASP A 31 -2.75 3.85 9.01
N GLY A 32 -2.78 3.31 7.79
CA GLY A 32 -3.95 3.39 6.92
C GLY A 32 -5.17 2.67 7.50
N CYS A 33 -4.97 1.53 8.15
CA CYS A 33 -6.06 0.78 8.78
C CYS A 33 -6.63 1.51 10.01
N THR A 34 -5.76 2.03 10.89
CA THR A 34 -6.18 2.72 12.11
C THR A 34 -6.80 4.09 11.81
N THR A 35 -6.38 4.77 10.75
CA THR A 35 -7.04 5.98 10.23
C THR A 35 -8.51 5.70 9.86
N ALA A 36 -8.81 4.52 9.31
CA ALA A 36 -10.19 4.09 9.03
C ALA A 36 -10.97 3.65 10.28
N CYS A 37 -10.30 3.52 11.43
CA CYS A 37 -10.89 3.09 12.69
C CYS A 37 -11.37 4.26 13.58
N VAL A 38 -11.30 5.52 13.12
CA VAL A 38 -11.72 6.68 13.92
C VAL A 38 -13.20 6.61 14.28
N GLN A 39 -13.49 6.59 15.58
CA GLN A 39 -14.81 6.35 16.12
C GLN A 39 -14.91 6.89 17.56
N SER A 40 -16.12 7.02 18.11
CA SER A 40 -16.34 7.63 19.43
C SER A 40 -16.52 6.63 20.58
N ASP A 41 -16.83 5.37 20.29
CA ASP A 41 -17.05 4.32 21.26
C ASP A 41 -15.75 3.56 21.57
N SER A 42 -15.13 3.77 22.72
CA SER A 42 -13.82 3.19 23.04
C SER A 42 -13.72 1.65 22.85
N ARG A 43 -14.82 0.91 23.01
CA ARG A 43 -14.83 -0.55 22.81
C ARG A 43 -14.76 -0.92 21.33
N LEU A 44 -15.49 -0.20 20.48
CA LEU A 44 -15.43 -0.39 19.04
C LEU A 44 -14.08 0.09 18.46
N GLN A 45 -13.39 1.08 19.07
CA GLN A 45 -12.05 1.55 18.67
C GLN A 45 -11.07 0.40 18.87
N ALA A 46 -11.00 -0.11 20.10
CA ALA A 46 -10.10 -1.20 20.48
C ALA A 46 -10.35 -2.47 19.65
N ARG A 47 -11.60 -2.73 19.25
CA ARG A 47 -11.92 -3.84 18.34
C ARG A 47 -11.36 -3.60 16.94
N CYS A 48 -11.46 -2.39 16.43
CA CYS A 48 -10.92 -2.03 15.12
C CYS A 48 -9.39 -2.10 15.11
N ASP A 49 -8.75 -1.56 16.14
CA ASP A 49 -7.28 -1.60 16.30
C ASP A 49 -6.77 -3.04 16.36
N ARG A 50 -7.45 -3.94 17.08
CA ARG A 50 -7.11 -5.38 17.09
C ARG A 50 -7.26 -6.03 15.71
N LYS A 51 -8.22 -5.60 14.89
CA LYS A 51 -8.33 -6.11 13.51
C LYS A 51 -7.18 -5.60 12.66
N CYS A 52 -6.77 -4.35 12.82
CA CYS A 52 -5.62 -3.80 12.13
C CYS A 52 -4.33 -4.52 12.51
N SER A 53 -4.13 -4.85 13.78
CA SER A 53 -2.95 -5.63 14.20
C SER A 53 -2.93 -7.05 13.62
N ILE A 54 -4.09 -7.68 13.40
CA ILE A 54 -4.17 -9.00 12.76
C ILE A 54 -3.96 -8.88 11.23
N ARG A 55 -4.49 -7.82 10.61
CA ARG A 55 -4.41 -7.60 9.17
C ARG A 55 -3.02 -7.17 8.71
N CYS A 56 -2.32 -6.38 9.52
CA CYS A 56 -1.03 -5.79 9.19
C CYS A 56 0.13 -6.37 10.02
N GLY A 57 -0.18 -7.28 10.95
CA GLY A 57 0.83 -7.97 11.75
C GLY A 57 1.55 -9.06 10.95
N PRO A 58 2.64 -9.61 11.48
CA PRO A 58 3.48 -10.60 10.78
C PRO A 58 2.74 -11.89 10.37
N ASP A 59 1.55 -12.14 10.91
CA ASP A 59 0.68 -13.26 10.51
C ASP A 59 -0.10 -13.00 9.20
N SER A 60 -0.06 -11.78 8.65
CA SER A 60 -0.80 -11.40 7.44
C SER A 60 -0.16 -11.93 6.16
N THR A 61 1.18 -12.04 6.14
CA THR A 61 1.96 -12.56 5.01
C THR A 61 1.68 -14.04 4.74
N ILE A 62 1.32 -14.83 5.76
CA ILE A 62 0.97 -16.25 5.62
C ILE A 62 -0.32 -16.45 4.79
N LYS A 63 -1.19 -15.43 4.70
CA LYS A 63 -2.43 -15.53 3.92
C LYS A 63 -2.27 -15.20 2.44
N GLU A 64 -1.22 -14.47 2.06
CA GLU A 64 -1.02 -14.05 0.68
C GLU A 64 -0.35 -15.16 -0.16
N ASP A 65 0.42 -16.07 0.46
CA ASP A 65 1.06 -17.22 -0.21
C ASP A 65 0.13 -18.43 -0.47
N MET A 66 -1.18 -18.33 -0.18
CA MET A 66 -2.19 -19.34 -0.54
C MET A 66 -3.28 -18.79 -1.48
N GLY A 67 -2.88 -17.97 -2.47
CA GLY A 67 -3.76 -17.41 -3.51
C GLY A 67 -3.28 -17.72 -4.91
#